data_AF-A0A1I7ZHJ4-F1
#
_entry.id   AF-A0A1I7ZHJ4-F1
#
_cell.length_a   1.000
_cell.length_b   1.000
_cell.length_c   1.000
_cell.angle_alpha   90.00
_cell.angle_beta   90.00
_cell.angle_gamma   90.00
#
_symmetry.space_group_name_H-M   'P 1'
#
loop_
_entity.id
_entity.type
_entity.pdbx_description
1 polymer ?
#
loop_
_entity_poly.entity_id
_entity_poly.type
_entity_poly.pdbx_seq_one_letter_code
_entity_poly.pdbx_strand_id
1 'polypeptide(L)'
;MAGLDESTKNALKKIPLLKTKAGPRDGELWLKRLEEEYKAIITFVQNNKETDADWFRLEANEDGTRWFGKCWHYHNMVKYEFDVEFDIPVTYPTTAPEIAIPELDGKTAKMYRGGKICLSDHFKPLWARNVPKFGIAQAFSLGLGPWLAVEVPDLVERGVLQPPTQ
;
A
#
# COMPACT_ATOMS: atom_id res chain seq x y z
N MET A 1 10.63 16.87 2.73
CA MET A 1 9.46 16.59 1.87
C MET A 1 9.65 17.23 0.48
N ALA A 2 10.83 17.08 -0.13
CA ALA A 2 11.10 17.55 -1.49
C ALA A 2 11.12 16.31 -2.38
N GLY A 3 10.18 16.20 -3.32
CA GLY A 3 10.07 15.05 -4.24
C GLY A 3 8.66 14.46 -4.40
N LEU A 4 7.71 14.84 -3.54
CA LEU A 4 6.28 14.53 -3.75
C LEU A 4 5.61 15.70 -4.46
N ASP A 5 4.88 15.42 -5.53
CA ASP A 5 4.06 16.41 -6.22
C ASP A 5 2.90 16.86 -5.32
N GLU A 6 2.33 18.03 -5.63
CA GLU A 6 1.35 18.67 -4.76
C GLU A 6 0.01 17.92 -4.70
N SER A 7 -0.32 17.15 -5.75
CA SER A 7 -1.54 16.35 -5.78
C SER A 7 -1.44 15.18 -4.80
N THR A 8 -0.30 14.47 -4.78
CA THR A 8 -0.05 13.38 -3.83
C THR A 8 -0.05 13.88 -2.38
N LYS A 9 0.55 15.04 -2.11
CA LYS A 9 0.49 15.66 -0.77
C LYS A 9 -0.94 15.97 -0.33
N ASN A 10 -1.77 16.48 -1.23
CA ASN A 10 -3.14 16.84 -0.90
C ASN A 10 -4.03 15.63 -0.69
N ALA A 11 -3.83 14.55 -1.47
CA ALA A 11 -4.50 13.28 -1.22
C ALA A 11 -4.12 12.70 0.16
N LEU A 12 -2.82 12.72 0.51
CA LEU A 12 -2.33 12.25 1.80
C LEU A 12 -2.89 13.00 3.00
N LYS A 13 -3.07 14.33 2.88
CA LYS A 13 -3.67 15.15 3.96
C LYS A 13 -5.11 14.74 4.30
N LYS A 14 -5.82 14.10 3.36
CA LYS A 14 -7.19 13.62 3.56
C LYS A 14 -7.26 12.24 4.21
N ILE A 15 -6.13 11.52 4.32
CA ILE A 15 -6.08 10.23 5.00
C ILE A 15 -5.94 10.48 6.51
N PRO A 16 -6.87 9.95 7.35
CA PRO A 16 -6.75 10.06 8.80
C PRO A 16 -5.41 9.55 9.32
N LEU A 17 -4.80 10.33 10.21
CA LEU A 17 -3.58 9.93 10.92
C LEU A 17 -3.92 9.11 12.15
N LEU A 18 -3.11 8.10 12.41
CA LEU A 18 -3.27 7.20 13.54
C LEU A 18 -2.62 7.79 14.79
N LYS A 19 -3.05 7.32 15.96
CA LYS A 19 -2.59 7.83 17.26
C LYS A 19 -2.02 6.73 18.13
N THR A 20 -2.61 5.54 18.04
CA THR A 20 -2.23 4.42 18.91
C THR A 20 -0.93 3.79 18.40
N LYS A 21 0.10 3.76 19.25
CA LYS A 21 1.36 3.04 18.99
C LYS A 21 1.27 1.65 19.59
N ALA A 22 0.70 0.72 18.84
CA ALA A 22 0.53 -0.67 19.24
C ALA A 22 0.69 -1.60 18.03
N GLY A 23 1.32 -2.74 18.25
CA GLY A 23 1.48 -3.82 17.30
C GLY A 23 0.64 -5.04 17.67
N PRO A 24 0.73 -6.13 16.89
CA PRO A 24 -0.18 -7.28 16.99
C PRO A 24 -0.09 -8.06 18.31
N ARG A 25 0.90 -7.78 19.16
CA ARG A 25 1.08 -8.42 20.48
C ARG A 25 0.57 -7.60 21.66
N ASP A 26 0.03 -6.41 21.41
CA ASP A 26 -0.37 -5.47 22.46
C ASP A 26 -1.84 -5.61 22.90
N GLY A 27 -2.49 -6.74 22.60
CA GLY A 27 -3.83 -7.08 23.07
C GLY A 27 -4.90 -6.03 22.71
N GLU A 28 -5.58 -5.46 23.71
CA GLU A 28 -6.63 -4.46 23.47
C GLU A 28 -6.12 -3.18 22.77
N LEU A 29 -4.85 -2.82 22.98
CA LEU A 29 -4.26 -1.67 22.27
C LEU A 29 -4.10 -1.95 20.78
N TRP A 30 -3.89 -3.22 20.40
CA TRP A 30 -3.90 -3.64 19.00
C TRP A 30 -5.29 -3.47 18.39
N LEU A 31 -6.36 -3.87 19.09
CA LEU A 31 -7.73 -3.69 18.61
C LEU A 31 -8.06 -2.21 18.36
N LYS A 32 -7.62 -1.33 19.27
CA LYS A 32 -7.77 0.12 19.09
C LYS A 32 -6.98 0.63 17.89
N ARG A 33 -5.75 0.15 17.68
CA ARG A 33 -4.96 0.47 16.50
C ARG A 33 -5.65 -0.03 15.22
N LEU A 34 -6.18 -1.24 15.24
CA LEU A 34 -6.86 -1.86 14.10
C LEU A 34 -8.12 -1.09 13.71
N GLU A 35 -8.88 -0.59 14.68
CA GLU A 35 -10.01 0.31 14.42
C GLU A 35 -9.56 1.61 13.72
N GLU A 36 -8.43 2.19 14.13
CA GLU A 36 -7.82 3.36 13.46
C GLU A 36 -7.38 3.02 12.03
N GLU A 37 -6.79 1.83 11.79
CA GLU A 37 -6.40 1.36 10.45
C GLU A 37 -7.60 1.23 9.52
N TYR A 38 -8.67 0.56 9.95
CA TYR A 38 -9.88 0.42 9.15
C TYR A 38 -10.47 1.77 8.79
N LYS A 39 -10.59 2.69 9.76
CA LYS A 39 -11.07 4.06 9.48
C LYS A 39 -10.20 4.76 8.43
N ALA A 40 -8.88 4.67 8.56
CA ALA A 40 -7.96 5.30 7.61
C ALA A 40 -8.09 4.70 6.20
N ILE A 41 -8.17 3.37 6.07
CA ILE A 41 -8.35 2.67 4.79
C ILE A 41 -9.70 3.02 4.16
N ILE A 42 -10.79 2.95 4.94
CA ILE A 42 -12.15 3.25 4.46
C ILE A 42 -12.21 4.69 3.94
N THR A 43 -11.70 5.66 4.70
CA THR A 43 -11.66 7.07 4.25
C THR A 43 -10.79 7.22 3.00
N PHE A 44 -9.66 6.52 2.90
CA PHE A 44 -8.83 6.58 1.71
C PHE A 44 -9.56 6.04 0.47
N VAL A 45 -10.21 4.88 0.58
CA VAL A 45 -11.00 4.29 -0.51
C VAL A 45 -12.19 5.18 -0.89
N GLN A 46 -12.90 5.75 0.09
CA GLN A 46 -14.01 6.68 -0.16
C GLN A 46 -13.54 7.92 -0.92
N ASN A 47 -12.46 8.56 -0.47
CA ASN A 47 -11.87 9.71 -1.14
C ASN A 47 -11.48 9.37 -2.59
N ASN A 48 -10.89 8.19 -2.82
CA ASN A 48 -10.51 7.75 -4.16
C ASN A 48 -11.73 7.57 -5.06
N LYS A 49 -12.82 6.98 -4.55
CA LYS A 49 -14.08 6.81 -5.29
C LYS A 49 -14.74 8.14 -5.63
N GLU A 50 -14.73 9.10 -4.71
CA GLU A 50 -15.27 10.45 -4.95
C GLU A 50 -14.51 11.19 -6.06
N THR A 51 -13.24 10.85 -6.29
CA THR A 51 -12.39 11.42 -7.35
C THR A 51 -12.24 10.51 -8.57
N ASP A 52 -13.03 9.44 -8.68
CA ASP A 52 -12.94 8.44 -9.75
C ASP A 52 -11.53 7.84 -9.95
N ALA A 53 -10.84 7.63 -8.83
CA ALA A 53 -9.46 7.14 -8.75
C ALA A 53 -9.35 5.88 -7.87
N ASP A 54 -10.42 5.06 -7.79
CA ASP A 54 -10.40 3.81 -7.03
C ASP A 54 -9.37 2.84 -7.62
N TRP A 55 -8.48 2.30 -6.78
CA TRP A 55 -7.32 1.52 -7.25
C TRP A 55 -6.98 0.30 -6.39
N PHE A 56 -7.69 0.04 -5.28
CA PHE A 56 -7.44 -1.15 -4.47
C PHE A 56 -8.63 -1.54 -3.58
N ARG A 57 -8.62 -2.79 -3.14
CA ARG A 57 -9.47 -3.33 -2.07
C ARG A 57 -8.61 -4.21 -1.16
N LEU A 58 -8.88 -4.13 0.13
CA LEU A 58 -8.17 -4.87 1.16
C LEU A 58 -9.16 -5.45 2.16
N GLU A 59 -8.85 -6.67 2.58
CA GLU A 59 -9.47 -7.39 3.67
C GLU A 59 -8.37 -7.88 4.61
N ALA A 60 -8.75 -8.19 5.84
CA ALA A 60 -7.84 -8.76 6.82
C ALA A 60 -8.44 -10.06 7.37
N ASN A 61 -7.58 -10.93 7.89
CA ASN A 61 -8.02 -12.04 8.73
C ASN A 61 -8.61 -11.53 10.07
N GLU A 62 -9.19 -12.44 10.86
CA GLU A 62 -9.97 -12.10 12.06
C GLU A 62 -9.20 -11.28 13.10
N ASP A 63 -7.88 -11.48 13.22
CA ASP A 63 -7.02 -10.77 14.18
C ASP A 63 -6.31 -9.54 13.58
N GLY A 64 -6.54 -9.26 12.28
CA GLY A 64 -5.95 -8.12 11.57
C GLY A 64 -4.44 -8.25 11.33
N THR A 65 -3.85 -9.43 11.51
CA THR A 65 -2.40 -9.64 11.36
C THR A 65 -1.96 -9.97 9.95
N ARG A 66 -2.86 -10.49 9.11
CA ARG A 66 -2.63 -10.77 7.70
C ARG A 66 -3.66 -10.05 6.85
N TRP A 67 -3.18 -9.35 5.83
CA TRP A 67 -3.99 -8.57 4.91
C TRP A 67 -3.81 -9.10 3.50
N PHE A 68 -4.91 -9.11 2.75
CA PHE A 68 -4.94 -9.59 1.38
C PHE A 68 -6.03 -8.85 0.60
N GLY A 69 -5.92 -8.84 -0.71
CA GLY A 69 -6.91 -8.22 -1.57
C GLY A 69 -6.37 -8.02 -2.96
N LYS A 70 -6.82 -6.95 -3.61
CA LYS A 70 -6.45 -6.63 -4.99
C LYS A 70 -6.10 -5.16 -5.14
N CYS A 71 -5.12 -4.87 -5.98
CA CYS A 71 -4.84 -3.52 -6.45
C CYS A 71 -4.83 -3.51 -7.97
N TRP A 72 -5.08 -2.35 -8.57
CA TRP A 72 -5.06 -2.21 -10.02
C TRP A 72 -4.48 -0.87 -10.46
N HIS A 73 -3.96 -0.86 -11.69
CA HIS A 73 -3.40 0.30 -12.34
C HIS A 73 -3.90 0.38 -13.77
N TYR A 74 -4.28 1.58 -14.21
CA TYR A 74 -4.68 1.83 -15.58
C TYR A 74 -3.47 2.31 -16.39
N HIS A 75 -3.16 1.61 -17.47
CA HIS A 75 -2.14 2.02 -18.42
C HIS A 75 -2.67 1.80 -19.84
N ASN A 76 -2.60 2.83 -20.69
CA ASN A 76 -3.17 2.84 -22.05
C ASN A 76 -4.64 2.39 -22.12
N MET A 77 -5.48 2.92 -21.21
CA MET A 77 -6.91 2.59 -21.09
C MET A 77 -7.22 1.12 -20.74
N VAL A 78 -6.21 0.34 -20.36
CA VAL A 78 -6.36 -1.05 -19.92
C VAL A 78 -6.15 -1.12 -18.40
N LYS A 79 -7.06 -1.82 -17.71
CA LYS A 79 -6.95 -2.10 -16.29
C LYS A 79 -6.07 -3.33 -16.08
N TYR A 80 -4.96 -3.17 -15.37
CA TYR A 80 -4.12 -4.26 -14.89
C TYR A 80 -4.42 -4.49 -13.41
N GLU A 81 -4.86 -5.69 -13.04
CA GLU A 81 -5.26 -6.03 -11.68
C GLU A 81 -4.34 -7.12 -11.13
N PHE A 82 -3.96 -6.99 -9.87
CA PHE A 82 -3.02 -7.88 -9.20
C PHE A 82 -3.50 -8.21 -7.78
N ASP A 83 -3.27 -9.44 -7.36
CA ASP A 83 -3.39 -9.86 -5.98
C ASP A 83 -2.28 -9.22 -5.13
N VAL A 84 -2.67 -8.69 -3.97
CA VAL A 84 -1.77 -8.09 -3.00
C VAL A 84 -1.94 -8.76 -1.64
N GLU A 85 -0.83 -9.05 -0.97
CA GLU A 85 -0.84 -9.59 0.39
C GLU A 85 0.34 -9.08 1.22
N PHE A 86 0.15 -9.05 2.54
CA PHE A 86 1.21 -8.76 3.51
C PHE A 86 0.81 -9.17 4.93
N ASP A 87 1.82 -9.46 5.73
CA ASP A 87 1.67 -9.65 7.18
C ASP A 87 2.07 -8.39 7.94
N ILE A 88 1.41 -8.13 9.06
CA ILE A 88 1.77 -7.07 10.00
C ILE A 88 3.00 -7.53 10.81
N PRO A 89 4.14 -6.82 10.74
CA PRO A 89 5.31 -7.21 11.51
C PRO A 89 5.04 -7.05 13.01
N VAL A 90 5.69 -7.88 13.83
CA VAL A 90 5.55 -7.81 15.29
C VAL A 90 5.95 -6.42 15.84
N THR A 91 6.86 -5.74 15.16
CA THR A 91 7.34 -4.39 15.52
C THR A 91 6.49 -3.26 14.92
N TYR A 92 5.36 -3.56 14.29
CA TYR A 92 4.41 -2.56 13.80
C TYR A 92 3.91 -1.67 14.96
N PRO A 93 3.70 -0.36 14.76
CA PRO A 93 3.87 0.43 13.53
C PRO A 93 5.29 0.97 13.33
N THR A 94 6.26 0.58 14.16
CA THR A 94 7.66 1.06 14.03
C THR A 94 8.26 0.59 12.71
N THR A 95 7.99 -0.66 12.33
CA THR A 95 8.35 -1.23 11.03
C THR A 95 7.13 -1.21 10.11
N ALA A 96 7.28 -0.69 8.90
CA ALA A 96 6.24 -0.75 7.86
C ALA A 96 6.02 -2.20 7.39
N PRO A 97 4.80 -2.58 6.97
CA PRO A 97 4.56 -3.88 6.37
C PRO A 97 5.27 -4.00 5.02
N GLU A 98 5.68 -5.22 4.68
CA GLU A 98 6.28 -5.53 3.39
C GLU A 98 5.19 -6.00 2.42
N ILE A 99 4.71 -5.08 1.58
CA ILE A 99 3.66 -5.34 0.60
C ILE A 99 4.19 -6.28 -0.49
N ALA A 100 3.47 -7.36 -0.78
CA ALA A 100 3.82 -8.31 -1.82
C ALA A 100 2.77 -8.35 -2.93
N ILE A 101 3.26 -8.45 -4.17
CA ILE A 101 2.47 -8.80 -5.36
C ILE A 101 3.09 -10.08 -5.93
N PRO A 102 2.62 -11.27 -5.50
CA PRO A 102 3.23 -12.54 -5.87
C PRO A 102 3.30 -12.78 -7.39
N GLU A 103 2.31 -12.29 -8.13
CA GLU A 103 2.20 -12.44 -9.59
C GLU A 103 3.32 -11.74 -10.37
N LEU A 104 4.01 -10.78 -9.74
CA LEU A 104 5.10 -10.01 -10.33
C LEU A 104 6.49 -10.50 -9.91
N ASP A 105 6.58 -11.56 -9.10
CA ASP A 105 7.85 -12.11 -8.65
C ASP A 105 8.74 -12.51 -9.84
N GLY A 106 9.99 -12.05 -9.83
CA GLY A 106 10.95 -12.27 -10.91
C GLY A 106 10.70 -11.49 -12.21
N LYS A 107 9.64 -10.68 -12.32
CA LYS A 107 9.32 -9.91 -13.55
C LYS A 107 9.99 -8.53 -13.57
N THR A 108 10.30 -7.96 -12.41
CA THR A 108 11.01 -6.68 -12.24
C THR A 108 12.20 -6.80 -11.29
N ALA A 109 13.22 -5.96 -11.51
CA ALA A 109 14.35 -5.79 -10.59
C ALA A 109 13.99 -4.99 -9.32
N LYS A 110 12.85 -4.29 -9.30
CA LYS A 110 12.35 -3.53 -8.13
C LYS A 110 11.46 -4.39 -7.23
N MET A 111 11.85 -5.63 -7.04
CA MET A 111 11.16 -6.60 -6.19
C MET A 111 12.17 -7.52 -5.50
N TYR A 112 11.90 -7.85 -4.24
CA TYR A 112 12.61 -8.88 -3.51
C TYR A 112 11.94 -10.24 -3.69
N ARG A 113 12.68 -11.31 -3.41
CA ARG A 113 12.18 -12.70 -3.50
C ARG A 113 10.83 -12.86 -2.79
N GLY A 114 9.90 -13.55 -3.44
CA GLY A 114 8.57 -13.80 -2.91
C GLY A 114 7.58 -12.66 -3.16
N GLY A 115 7.80 -11.85 -4.19
CA GLY A 115 6.82 -10.84 -4.62
C GLY A 115 6.87 -9.50 -3.88
N LYS A 116 7.77 -9.34 -2.89
CA LYS A 116 7.81 -8.15 -2.02
C LYS A 116 8.34 -6.94 -2.78
N ILE A 117 7.56 -5.86 -2.86
CA ILE A 117 7.96 -4.68 -3.63
C ILE A 117 9.18 -4.00 -3.01
N CYS A 118 10.13 -3.60 -3.85
CA CYS A 118 11.28 -2.82 -3.42
C CYS A 118 10.90 -1.33 -3.41
N LEU A 119 10.63 -0.80 -2.21
CA LEU A 119 10.32 0.61 -2.02
C LEU A 119 11.57 1.48 -2.20
N SER A 120 11.36 2.76 -2.52
CA SER A 120 12.45 3.72 -2.64
C SER A 120 13.19 3.93 -1.31
N ASP A 121 14.46 4.32 -1.40
CA ASP A 121 15.30 4.63 -0.22
C ASP A 121 14.72 5.77 0.63
N HIS A 122 13.89 6.63 0.05
CA HIS A 122 13.20 7.72 0.73
C HIS A 122 12.04 7.25 1.62
N PHE A 123 11.48 6.06 1.37
CA PHE A 123 10.31 5.57 2.10
C PHE A 123 10.64 5.27 3.57
N LYS A 124 11.72 4.55 3.86
CA LYS A 124 12.08 4.16 5.23
C LYS A 124 12.30 5.36 6.16
N PRO A 125 13.09 6.39 5.79
CA PRO A 125 13.23 7.60 6.60
C PRO A 125 11.93 8.37 6.77
N LEU A 126 11.08 8.42 5.73
CA LEU A 126 9.78 9.08 5.80
C LEU A 126 8.84 8.38 6.78
N TRP A 127 8.77 7.05 6.72
CA TRP A 127 8.01 6.22 7.65
C TRP A 127 8.48 6.45 9.09
N ALA A 128 9.78 6.29 9.34
CA ALA A 128 10.38 6.38 10.68
C ALA A 128 10.06 7.71 11.39
N ARG A 129 10.09 8.84 10.65
CA ARG A 129 9.77 10.17 11.20
C ARG A 129 8.30 10.38 11.53
N ASN A 130 7.40 9.55 10.98
CA ASN A 130 5.97 9.67 11.16
C ASN A 130 5.37 8.58 12.04
N VAL A 131 6.15 7.65 12.59
CA VAL A 131 5.66 6.68 13.58
C VAL A 131 5.12 7.43 14.82
N PRO A 132 3.92 7.10 15.35
CA PRO A 132 2.99 6.03 14.95
C PRO A 132 1.84 6.49 14.02
N LYS A 133 1.92 7.72 13.48
CA LYS A 133 0.86 8.41 12.73
C LYS A 133 0.54 7.76 11.39
N PHE A 134 1.51 7.08 10.79
CA PHE A 134 1.32 6.33 9.55
C PHE A 134 0.82 4.92 9.85
N GLY A 135 -0.03 4.44 8.95
CA GLY A 135 -0.57 3.09 8.94
C GLY A 135 -0.60 2.49 7.52
N ILE A 136 -1.48 1.51 7.31
CA ILE A 136 -1.60 0.74 6.07
C ILE A 136 -1.98 1.66 4.90
N ALA A 137 -2.93 2.58 5.12
CA ALA A 137 -3.36 3.52 4.09
C ALA A 137 -2.19 4.40 3.58
N GLN A 138 -1.30 4.84 4.48
CA GLN A 138 -0.10 5.59 4.10
C GLN A 138 0.95 4.70 3.44
N ALA A 139 1.10 3.43 3.85
CA ALA A 139 1.97 2.48 3.16
C ALA A 139 1.52 2.24 1.71
N PHE A 140 0.20 2.16 1.48
CA PHE A 140 -0.36 2.04 0.13
C PHE A 140 -0.17 3.31 -0.68
N SER A 141 -0.51 4.48 -0.13
CA SER A 141 -0.42 5.76 -0.85
C SER A 141 1.01 6.20 -1.15
N LEU A 142 1.98 5.96 -0.25
CA LEU A 142 3.38 6.41 -0.40
C LEU A 142 4.33 5.32 -0.89
N GLY A 143 3.95 4.05 -0.77
CA GLY A 143 4.77 2.91 -1.17
C GLY A 143 4.24 2.27 -2.44
N LEU A 144 3.12 1.56 -2.32
CA LEU A 144 2.57 0.75 -3.41
C LEU A 144 2.11 1.60 -4.62
N GLY A 145 1.38 2.69 -4.40
CA GLY A 145 0.86 3.53 -5.48
C GLY A 145 1.97 4.06 -6.41
N PRO A 146 3.00 4.74 -5.88
CA PRO A 146 4.13 5.19 -6.67
C PRO A 146 4.91 4.05 -7.34
N TRP A 147 5.01 2.88 -6.68
CA TRP A 147 5.66 1.71 -7.26
C TRP A 147 4.88 1.19 -8.49
N LEU A 148 3.55 1.05 -8.39
CA LEU A 148 2.70 0.65 -9.52
C LEU A 148 2.80 1.64 -10.69
N ALA A 149 2.83 2.94 -10.39
CA ALA A 149 2.90 3.99 -11.41
C ALA A 149 4.21 3.99 -12.22
N VAL A 150 5.27 3.34 -11.72
CA VAL A 150 6.55 3.20 -12.42
C VAL A 150 6.69 1.82 -13.05
N GLU A 151 6.39 0.78 -12.27
CA GLU A 151 6.71 -0.59 -12.66
C GLU A 151 5.67 -1.20 -13.61
N VAL A 152 4.38 -0.86 -13.49
CA VAL A 152 3.36 -1.40 -14.40
C VAL A 152 3.59 -0.92 -15.84
N PRO A 153 3.83 0.38 -16.12
CA PRO A 153 4.20 0.83 -17.46
C PRO A 153 5.45 0.12 -18.01
N ASP A 154 6.54 0.03 -17.24
CA ASP A 154 7.77 -0.66 -17.68
C ASP A 154 7.51 -2.12 -18.07
N LEU A 155 6.75 -2.85 -17.25
CA LEU A 155 6.44 -4.25 -17.49
C LEU A 155 5.54 -4.44 -18.72
N VAL A 156 4.63 -3.51 -18.99
CA VAL A 156 3.78 -3.52 -20.20
C VAL A 156 4.63 -3.20 -21.44
N GLU A 157 5.46 -2.17 -21.39
CA GLU A 157 6.33 -1.76 -22.51
C GLU A 157 7.35 -2.85 -22.87
N ARG A 158 7.86 -3.58 -21.87
CA ARG A 158 8.73 -4.75 -22.07
C ARG A 158 7.99 -6.01 -22.54
N GLY A 159 6.66 -5.96 -22.64
CA GLY A 159 5.82 -7.09 -23.05
C GLY A 159 5.74 -8.24 -22.03
N VAL A 160 6.14 -7.98 -20.79
CA VAL A 160 6.10 -8.97 -19.69
C VAL A 160 4.69 -9.08 -19.11
N LEU A 161 3.97 -7.95 -19.05
CA LEU A 161 2.54 -7.92 -18.75
C LEU A 161 1.75 -7.76 -20.05
N GLN A 162 0.78 -8.65 -20.24
CA GLN A 162 -0.14 -8.58 -21.36
C GLN A 162 -1.49 -8.02 -20.90
N PRO A 163 -2.25 -7.36 -21.78
CA PRO A 163 -3.63 -7.00 -21.48
C PRO A 163 -4.42 -8.22 -21.03
N PRO A 164 -5.31 -8.09 -20.03
CA PRO A 164 -6.19 -9.18 -19.66
C PRO A 164 -6.99 -9.65 -20.87
N THR A 165 -7.00 -10.96 -21.11
CA THR A 165 -7.79 -11.55 -22.19
C THR A 165 -9.28 -11.34 -21.87
N GLN A 166 -10.02 -10.74 -22.81
CA GLN A 166 -11.48 -10.59 -22.72
C GLN A 166 -12.19 -11.95 -22.63
#